data_AF-K5VHD8-F1
#
_entry.id   AF-K5VHD8-F1
#
_cell.length_a   1.000
_cell.length_b   1.000
_cell.length_c   1.000
_cell.angle_alpha   90.00
_cell.angle_beta   90.00
_cell.angle_gamma   90.00
#
_symmetry.space_group_name_H-M   'P 1'
#
loop_
_entity.id
_entity.type
_entity.pdbx_description
1 polymer ?
#
loop_
_entity_poly.entity_id
_entity_poly.type
_entity_poly.pdbx_seq_one_letter_code
_entity_poly.pdbx_strand_id
1 'polypeptide(L)'
;MWLRLPLLLPLPPLPLIPPAIPPLIPPVTPPQIHPPLPVTPPTARAPLEPPHVPRRTGRVRKPPGQWWKLKQPDLAGNDSDSDDEAALLADSEFCEVEFAGAVSGADPRSYRLAMKSPDSDCWTEACNTEIFNLEANGTWELMELPPGKKV
;
A
#
# COMPACT_ATOMS: atom_id res chain seq x y z
N MET A 1 31.32 -66.60 -8.40
CA MET A 1 31.32 -65.16 -8.71
C MET A 1 31.37 -64.44 -7.37
N TRP A 2 32.52 -63.86 -7.01
CA TRP A 2 32.77 -63.30 -5.68
C TRP A 2 32.55 -61.78 -5.73
N LEU A 3 31.63 -61.25 -4.93
CA LEU A 3 31.40 -59.82 -4.79
C LEU A 3 32.26 -59.28 -3.63
N ARG A 4 33.15 -58.37 -3.99
CA ARG A 4 34.10 -57.68 -3.11
C ARG A 4 33.36 -56.57 -2.35
N LEU A 5 33.36 -56.60 -1.01
CA LEU A 5 32.91 -55.49 -0.18
C LEU A 5 33.77 -54.24 -0.46
N PRO A 6 33.19 -53.06 -0.70
CA PRO A 6 33.96 -51.84 -0.80
C PRO A 6 34.50 -51.48 0.59
N LEU A 7 35.79 -51.12 0.63
CA LEU A 7 36.49 -50.61 1.79
C LEU A 7 35.69 -49.48 2.46
N LEU A 8 35.38 -49.62 3.75
CA LEU A 8 34.98 -48.51 4.62
C LEU A 8 36.18 -47.56 4.73
N LEU A 9 36.13 -46.43 4.02
CA LEU A 9 37.06 -45.33 4.28
C LEU A 9 36.72 -44.73 5.67
N PRO A 10 37.72 -44.46 6.53
CA PRO A 10 37.48 -43.86 7.83
C PRO A 10 37.01 -42.41 7.65
N LEU A 11 35.96 -42.03 8.38
CA LEU A 11 35.46 -40.66 8.41
C LEU A 11 36.56 -39.70 8.91
N PRO A 12 36.76 -38.52 8.28
CA PRO A 12 37.68 -37.52 8.83
C PRO A 12 37.15 -37.00 10.17
N PRO A 13 38.03 -36.59 11.11
CA PRO A 13 37.60 -36.01 12.37
C PRO A 13 36.88 -34.69 12.12
N LEU A 14 35.72 -34.51 12.76
CA LEU A 14 34.94 -33.28 12.69
C LEU A 14 35.76 -32.10 13.26
N PRO A 15 35.66 -30.89 12.68
CA PRO A 15 36.29 -29.72 13.27
C PRO A 15 35.65 -29.39 14.62
N LEU A 16 36.47 -29.16 15.64
CA LEU A 16 36.03 -28.71 16.95
C LEU A 16 35.51 -27.26 16.81
N ILE A 17 34.20 -27.07 16.81
CA ILE A 17 33.58 -25.74 16.77
C ILE A 17 33.76 -25.12 18.16
N PRO A 18 34.43 -23.95 18.31
CA PRO A 18 34.50 -23.27 19.60
C PRO A 18 33.10 -22.80 20.03
N PRO A 19 32.81 -22.69 21.33
CA PRO A 19 31.50 -22.22 21.78
C PRO A 19 31.22 -20.82 21.22
N ALA A 20 30.04 -20.66 20.61
CA ALA A 20 29.58 -19.38 20.12
C ALA A 20 29.49 -18.38 21.29
N ILE A 21 30.32 -17.33 21.26
CA ILE A 21 30.24 -16.23 22.20
C ILE A 21 28.96 -15.45 21.84
N PRO A 22 27.96 -15.32 22.74
CA PRO A 22 26.78 -14.52 22.46
C PRO A 22 27.20 -13.06 22.24
N PRO A 23 26.48 -12.30 21.39
CA PRO A 23 26.77 -10.89 21.20
C PRO A 23 26.67 -10.17 22.55
N LEU A 24 27.72 -9.43 22.91
CA LEU A 24 27.74 -8.57 24.08
C LEU A 24 26.71 -7.46 23.85
N ILE A 25 25.51 -7.59 24.43
CA ILE A 25 24.50 -6.53 24.37
C ILE A 25 25.07 -5.34 25.14
N PRO A 26 25.24 -4.16 24.52
CA PRO A 26 25.67 -2.98 25.25
C PRO A 26 24.63 -2.67 26.34
N PRO A 27 25.03 -2.12 27.50
CA PRO A 27 24.07 -1.78 28.54
C PRO A 27 23.04 -0.81 27.95
N VAL A 28 21.75 -1.19 28.03
CA VAL A 28 20.63 -0.30 27.76
C VAL A 28 20.83 0.93 28.62
N THR A 29 21.14 2.05 27.97
CA THR A 29 21.21 3.34 28.64
C THR A 29 19.78 3.68 29.06
N PRO A 30 19.49 3.87 30.36
CA PRO A 30 18.20 4.42 30.77
C PRO A 30 17.98 5.76 30.05
N PRO A 31 16.74 6.15 29.70
CA PRO A 31 16.50 7.47 29.14
C PRO A 31 17.06 8.51 30.12
N GLN A 32 18.06 9.28 29.71
CA GLN A 32 18.52 10.41 30.51
C GLN A 32 17.38 11.41 30.57
N ILE A 33 16.74 11.51 31.73
CA ILE A 33 15.84 12.60 32.05
C ILE A 33 16.73 13.83 32.24
N HIS A 34 16.90 14.60 31.16
CA HIS A 34 17.48 15.92 31.27
C HIS A 34 16.56 16.80 32.13
N PRO A 35 17.10 17.60 33.07
CA PRO A 35 16.30 18.62 33.73
C PRO A 35 15.71 19.55 32.67
N PRO A 36 14.45 19.99 32.84
CA PRO A 36 13.84 20.92 31.88
C PRO A 36 14.69 22.17 31.81
N LEU A 37 15.04 22.58 30.59
CA LEU A 37 15.68 23.87 30.34
C LEU A 37 14.82 24.98 30.98
N PRO A 38 15.42 26.04 31.55
CA PRO A 38 14.65 27.14 32.09
C PRO A 38 13.75 27.67 30.98
N VAL A 39 12.44 27.54 31.18
CA VAL A 39 11.43 28.04 30.25
C VAL A 39 11.51 29.56 30.32
N THR A 40 12.25 30.18 29.41
CA THR A 40 12.10 31.61 29.20
C THR A 40 10.69 31.82 28.67
N PRO A 41 9.91 32.76 29.23
CA PRO A 41 8.65 33.14 28.63
C PRO A 41 8.95 33.57 27.19
N PRO A 42 8.10 33.22 26.20
CA PRO A 42 8.28 33.73 24.85
C PRO A 42 8.13 35.24 24.95
N THR A 43 9.25 35.97 24.88
CA THR A 43 9.25 37.37 24.48
C THR A 43 8.35 37.43 23.26
N ALA A 44 7.26 38.19 23.35
CA ALA A 44 6.32 38.41 22.28
C ALA A 44 7.06 39.06 21.10
N ARG A 45 7.74 38.21 20.32
CA ARG A 45 8.32 38.58 19.04
C ARG A 45 7.11 38.78 18.15
N ALA A 46 6.89 40.02 17.74
CA ALA A 46 5.86 40.40 16.79
C ALA A 46 5.78 39.35 15.68
N PRO A 47 4.58 38.86 15.31
CA PRO A 47 4.43 37.97 14.17
C PRO A 47 5.06 38.64 12.94
N LEU A 48 6.18 38.09 12.47
CA LEU A 48 6.68 38.42 11.14
C LEU A 48 5.68 37.80 10.18
N GLU A 49 4.80 38.63 9.64
CA GLU A 49 3.82 38.24 8.64
C GLU A 49 4.59 37.57 7.48
N PRO A 50 4.32 36.28 7.18
CA PRO A 50 4.96 35.64 6.03
C PRO A 50 4.60 36.46 4.78
N PRO A 51 5.55 36.66 3.83
CA PRO A 51 5.27 37.44 2.64
C PRO A 51 4.02 36.89 1.97
N HIS A 52 3.04 37.76 1.74
CA HIS A 52 1.76 37.40 1.14
C HIS A 52 2.02 36.99 -0.31
N VAL A 53 2.31 35.71 -0.53
CA VAL A 53 2.50 35.16 -1.88
C VAL A 53 1.13 35.21 -2.55
N PRO A 54 0.98 35.88 -3.71
CA PRO A 54 -0.29 35.86 -4.43
C PRO A 54 -0.70 34.42 -4.73
N ARG A 55 -1.73 33.94 -4.02
CA ARG A 55 -2.30 32.61 -4.22
C ARG A 55 -2.92 32.58 -5.61
N ARG A 56 -2.33 31.81 -6.54
CA ARG A 56 -2.78 31.60 -7.94
C ARG A 56 -4.24 32.01 -8.19
N THR A 57 -4.46 33.30 -8.46
CA THR A 57 -5.77 33.85 -8.80
C THR A 57 -5.90 33.74 -10.31
N GLY A 58 -6.71 32.80 -10.79
CA GLY A 58 -6.92 32.63 -12.23
C GLY A 58 -7.40 31.26 -12.68
N ARG A 59 -7.42 30.23 -11.82
CA ARG A 59 -8.04 28.95 -12.19
C ARG A 59 -9.56 29.11 -12.13
N VAL A 60 -10.19 29.31 -13.29
CA VAL A 60 -11.65 29.22 -13.45
C VAL A 60 -12.08 27.84 -12.94
N ARG A 61 -12.86 27.81 -11.85
CA ARG A 61 -13.37 26.57 -11.28
C ARG A 61 -14.48 26.05 -12.19
N LYS A 62 -14.23 24.94 -12.87
CA LYS A 62 -15.30 24.18 -13.53
C LYS A 62 -16.14 23.49 -12.44
N PRO A 63 -17.46 23.39 -12.59
CA PRO A 63 -18.28 22.57 -11.69
C PRO A 63 -17.78 21.12 -11.74
N PRO A 64 -17.94 20.34 -10.65
CA PRO A 64 -17.58 18.93 -10.65
C PRO A 64 -18.31 18.22 -11.80
N GLY A 65 -17.54 17.48 -12.60
CA GLY A 65 -18.10 16.64 -13.64
C GLY A 65 -19.05 15.59 -13.04
N GLN A 66 -20.00 15.12 -13.84
CA GLN A 66 -20.92 14.06 -13.45
C GLN A 66 -20.20 12.71 -13.56
N TRP A 67 -19.16 12.50 -12.75
CA TRP A 67 -18.31 11.30 -12.79
C TRP A 67 -19.13 10.02 -12.55
N TRP A 68 -20.20 10.10 -11.77
CA TRP A 68 -21.17 9.01 -11.54
C TRP A 68 -22.09 8.69 -12.73
N LYS A 69 -22.04 9.47 -13.82
CA LYS A 69 -22.84 9.23 -15.04
C LYS A 69 -22.02 8.64 -16.19
N LEU A 70 -20.72 8.41 -16.00
CA LEU A 70 -19.91 7.73 -16.99
C LEU A 70 -20.37 6.28 -17.07
N LYS A 71 -21.00 5.92 -18.19
CA LYS A 71 -21.20 4.52 -18.55
C LYS A 71 -19.81 3.93 -18.72
N GLN A 72 -19.44 2.98 -17.87
CA GLN A 72 -18.23 2.21 -18.08
C GLN A 72 -18.37 1.51 -19.44
N PRO A 73 -17.37 1.57 -20.33
CA PRO A 73 -17.44 0.86 -21.58
C PRO A 73 -17.57 -0.64 -21.25
N ASP A 74 -18.67 -1.24 -21.73
CA ASP A 74 -18.83 -2.68 -21.76
C ASP A 74 -17.80 -3.21 -22.76
N LEU A 75 -16.64 -3.67 -22.27
CA LEU A 75 -15.65 -4.42 -23.06
C LEU A 75 -16.14 -5.84 -23.35
N ALA A 76 -17.42 -6.00 -23.69
CA ALA A 76 -17.93 -7.21 -24.30
C ALA A 76 -17.65 -7.09 -25.81
N GLY A 77 -16.80 -7.99 -26.30
CA GLY A 77 -16.20 -7.94 -27.63
C GLY A 77 -17.16 -7.58 -28.75
N ASN A 78 -16.73 -6.64 -29.58
CA ASN A 78 -17.22 -6.48 -30.94
C ASN A 78 -16.00 -6.67 -31.85
N ASP A 79 -15.83 -7.90 -32.28
CA ASP A 79 -15.03 -8.37 -33.41
C ASP A 79 -15.54 -7.70 -34.70
N SER A 80 -15.16 -6.43 -34.88
CA SER A 80 -15.30 -5.75 -36.16
C SER A 80 -14.03 -5.97 -36.95
N ASP A 81 -14.04 -7.03 -37.74
CA ASP A 81 -13.05 -7.38 -38.76
C ASP A 81 -12.89 -6.19 -39.74
N SER A 82 -11.77 -5.47 -39.64
CA SER A 82 -11.39 -4.36 -40.53
C SER A 82 -9.94 -4.59 -40.97
N ASP A 83 -9.79 -5.03 -42.21
CA ASP A 83 -8.53 -5.47 -42.85
C ASP A 83 -7.55 -4.33 -43.21
N ASP A 84 -7.34 -3.35 -42.33
CA ASP A 84 -6.46 -2.20 -42.59
C ASP A 84 -5.30 -1.98 -41.58
N GLU A 85 -5.14 -2.87 -40.59
CA GLU A 85 -4.13 -2.77 -39.52
C GLU A 85 -2.75 -3.40 -39.85
N ALA A 86 -2.41 -3.64 -41.11
CA ALA A 86 -1.12 -4.25 -41.46
C ALA A 86 0.04 -3.23 -41.61
N ALA A 87 -0.27 -1.93 -41.78
CA ALA A 87 0.72 -0.92 -42.15
C ALA A 87 1.29 -0.08 -41.00
N LEU A 88 0.68 -0.10 -39.80
CA LEU A 88 1.08 0.75 -38.68
C LEU A 88 1.91 0.03 -37.60
N LEU A 89 2.15 -1.27 -37.76
CA LEU A 89 2.82 -2.12 -36.76
C LEU A 89 4.35 -2.20 -36.88
N ALA A 90 4.96 -1.52 -37.86
CA ALA A 90 6.40 -1.68 -38.13
C ALA A 90 7.33 -0.75 -37.34
N ASP A 91 6.83 0.38 -36.80
CA ASP A 91 7.69 1.42 -36.19
C ASP A 91 7.29 1.85 -34.77
N SER A 92 6.31 1.20 -34.14
CA SER A 92 6.10 1.34 -32.70
C SER A 92 6.71 0.15 -31.98
N GLU A 93 7.88 0.36 -31.38
CA GLU A 93 8.31 -0.40 -30.22
C GLU A 93 7.20 -0.27 -29.16
N PHE A 94 6.24 -1.19 -29.21
CA PHE A 94 5.15 -1.30 -28.27
C PHE A 94 5.78 -1.78 -26.97
N CYS A 95 6.12 -0.85 -26.09
CA CYS A 95 6.24 -1.19 -24.67
C CYS A 95 4.93 -1.84 -24.29
N GLU A 96 4.93 -3.17 -24.16
CA GLU A 96 3.84 -3.96 -23.62
C GLU A 96 3.68 -3.55 -22.15
N VAL A 97 2.96 -2.46 -21.92
CA VAL A 97 2.67 -1.97 -20.58
C VAL A 97 1.58 -2.88 -20.04
N GLU A 98 2.02 -3.95 -19.39
CA GLU A 98 1.16 -4.87 -18.67
C GLU A 98 0.43 -4.08 -17.57
N PHE A 99 -0.84 -3.76 -17.84
CA PHE A 99 -1.66 -3.01 -16.91
C PHE A 99 -1.95 -3.90 -15.70
N ALA A 100 -1.58 -3.47 -14.49
CA ALA A 100 -1.71 -4.27 -13.28
C ALA A 100 -3.13 -4.85 -13.05
N GLY A 101 -4.17 -4.21 -13.61
CA GLY A 101 -5.54 -4.71 -13.57
C GLY A 101 -5.84 -5.91 -14.48
N ALA A 102 -4.90 -6.33 -15.34
CA ALA A 102 -5.01 -7.51 -16.20
C ALA A 102 -4.42 -8.79 -15.58
N VAL A 103 -3.58 -8.66 -14.55
CA VAL A 103 -2.82 -9.77 -13.93
C VAL A 103 -3.50 -10.32 -12.67
N SER A 104 -4.15 -9.46 -11.90
CA SER A 104 -5.02 -9.90 -10.80
C SER A 104 -6.39 -10.25 -11.39
N GLY A 105 -6.95 -11.41 -11.06
CA GLY A 105 -8.35 -11.69 -11.38
C GLY A 105 -9.21 -10.49 -10.96
N ALA A 106 -10.21 -10.12 -11.79
CA ALA A 106 -10.90 -8.84 -11.63
C ALA A 106 -11.36 -8.62 -10.17
N ASP A 107 -10.87 -7.54 -9.54
CA ASP A 107 -11.21 -7.18 -8.17
C ASP A 107 -12.73 -7.21 -7.94
N PRO A 108 -13.19 -7.65 -6.76
CA PRO A 108 -14.60 -7.80 -6.50
C PRO A 108 -15.33 -6.46 -6.63
N ARG A 109 -16.22 -6.36 -7.62
CA ARG A 109 -16.96 -5.12 -7.94
C ARG A 109 -18.04 -4.74 -6.92
N SER A 110 -18.24 -5.56 -5.88
CA SER A 110 -19.18 -5.26 -4.80
C SER A 110 -18.72 -5.93 -3.52
N TYR A 111 -19.13 -5.37 -2.37
CA TYR A 111 -18.89 -5.98 -1.07
C TYR A 111 -19.38 -7.44 -1.01
N ARG A 112 -20.56 -7.72 -1.58
CA ARG A 112 -21.10 -9.09 -1.64
C ARG A 112 -20.22 -10.06 -2.44
N LEU A 113 -19.51 -9.58 -3.47
CA LEU A 113 -18.56 -10.40 -4.20
C LEU A 113 -17.26 -10.57 -3.40
N ALA A 114 -16.78 -9.52 -2.73
CA ALA A 114 -15.59 -9.58 -1.88
C ALA A 114 -15.77 -10.57 -0.72
N MET A 115 -16.92 -10.55 -0.06
CA MET A 115 -17.20 -11.48 1.06
C MET A 115 -17.45 -12.93 0.61
N LYS A 116 -17.58 -13.18 -0.70
CA LYS A 116 -17.69 -14.52 -1.29
C LYS A 116 -16.38 -14.98 -1.94
N SER A 117 -15.38 -14.10 -2.03
CA SER A 117 -14.08 -14.44 -2.61
C SER A 117 -13.26 -15.25 -1.60
N PRO A 118 -12.25 -16.01 -2.05
CA PRO A 118 -11.34 -16.72 -1.14
C PRO A 118 -10.57 -15.77 -0.21
N ASP A 119 -10.42 -14.50 -0.60
CA ASP A 119 -9.71 -13.47 0.14
C ASP A 119 -10.63 -12.64 1.07
N SER A 120 -11.83 -13.15 1.40
CA SER A 120 -12.83 -12.42 2.20
C SER A 120 -12.28 -11.89 3.52
N ASP A 121 -11.39 -12.67 4.15
CA ASP A 121 -10.78 -12.32 5.43
C ASP A 121 -9.81 -11.15 5.26
N CYS A 122 -8.98 -11.16 4.20
CA CYS A 122 -8.09 -10.06 3.84
C CYS A 122 -8.88 -8.77 3.56
N TRP A 123 -9.99 -8.86 2.82
CA TRP A 123 -10.87 -7.71 2.58
C TRP A 123 -11.48 -7.17 3.87
N THR A 124 -11.89 -8.06 4.77
CA THR A 124 -12.48 -7.68 6.05
C THR A 124 -11.45 -6.99 6.95
N GLU A 125 -10.25 -7.55 7.05
CA GLU A 125 -9.13 -6.98 7.81
C GLU A 125 -8.74 -5.60 7.26
N ALA A 126 -8.63 -5.47 5.93
CA ALA A 126 -8.31 -4.19 5.29
C ALA A 126 -9.38 -3.13 5.59
N CYS A 127 -10.66 -3.48 5.49
CA CYS A 127 -11.77 -2.58 5.84
C CYS A 127 -11.71 -2.15 7.31
N ASN A 128 -11.50 -3.09 8.23
CA ASN A 128 -11.41 -2.79 9.66
C ASN A 128 -10.21 -1.89 9.97
N THR A 129 -9.05 -2.17 9.38
CA THR A 129 -7.84 -1.37 9.53
C THR A 129 -8.08 0.08 9.11
N GLU A 130 -8.72 0.29 7.96
CA GLU A 130 -9.05 1.64 7.50
C GLU A 130 -10.03 2.34 8.44
N ILE A 131 -11.08 1.65 8.92
CA ILE A 131 -12.03 2.21 9.90
C ILE A 131 -11.29 2.69 11.16
N PHE A 132 -10.40 1.87 11.72
CA PHE A 132 -9.62 2.25 12.91
C PHE A 132 -8.67 3.40 12.64
N ASN A 133 -8.03 3.44 11.48
CA ASN A 133 -7.14 4.55 11.10
C ASN A 133 -7.92 5.87 10.97
N LEU A 134 -9.12 5.83 10.40
CA LEU A 134 -9.98 7.01 10.25
C LEU A 134 -10.44 7.56 11.61
N GLU A 135 -10.78 6.68 12.55
CA GLU A 135 -11.12 7.02 13.92
C GLU A 135 -9.91 7.56 14.68
N ALA A 136 -8.76 6.87 14.62
CA ALA A 136 -7.53 7.26 15.31
C ALA A 136 -7.00 8.63 14.85
N ASN A 137 -7.15 8.93 13.56
CA ASN A 137 -6.78 10.22 12.98
C ASN A 137 -7.81 11.32 13.27
N GLY A 138 -8.95 11.00 13.90
CA GLY A 138 -10.06 11.94 14.11
C GLY A 138 -10.60 12.53 12.81
N THR A 139 -10.42 11.82 11.69
CA THR A 139 -10.87 12.29 10.37
C THR A 139 -12.37 12.06 10.21
N TRP A 140 -12.86 10.94 10.75
CA TRP A 140 -14.26 10.55 10.73
C TRP A 140 -14.70 10.27 12.17
N GLU A 141 -15.91 10.72 12.53
CA GLU A 141 -16.55 10.39 13.80
C GLU A 141 -17.79 9.52 13.55
N LEU A 142 -17.98 8.49 14.37
CA LEU A 142 -19.19 7.68 14.30
C LEU A 142 -20.33 8.45 14.98
N MET A 143 -21.37 8.78 14.21
CA MET A 143 -22.54 9.50 14.72
C MET A 143 -23.78 8.62 14.65
N GLU A 144 -24.65 8.78 15.64
CA GLU A 144 -25.96 8.12 15.66
C GLU A 144 -26.83 8.56 14.49
N LEU A 145 -27.61 7.61 13.96
CA LEU A 145 -28.54 7.89 12.89
C LEU A 145 -29.62 8.86 13.39
N PRO A 146 -29.87 9.99 12.70
CA PRO A 146 -30.91 10.92 13.11
C PRO A 146 -32.30 10.25 13.19
N PRO A 147 -33.16 10.67 14.14
CA PRO A 147 -34.46 10.05 14.33
C PRO A 147 -35.32 10.13 13.07
N GLY A 148 -36.05 9.06 12.78
CA GLY A 148 -36.94 8.96 11.61
C GLY A 148 -36.24 8.64 10.28
N LYS A 149 -34.95 8.34 10.30
CA LYS A 149 -34.23 7.81 9.14
C LYS A 149 -34.32 6.28 9.12
N LYS A 150 -34.31 5.71 7.91
CA LYS A 150 -34.36 4.26 7.72
C LYS A 150 -33.02 3.64 8.10
N VAL A 151 -33.10 2.56 8.86
CA VAL A 151 -32.02 1.59 9.08
C VAL A 151 -31.99 0.62 7.90
#